data_AF-A0A958ITH5-F1
#
_entry.id   AF-A0A958ITH5-F1
#
_cell.length_a   1.000
_cell.length_b   1.000
_cell.length_c   1.000
_cell.angle_alpha   90.00
_cell.angle_beta   90.00
_cell.angle_gamma   90.00
#
_symmetry.space_group_name_H-M   'P 1'
#
loop_
_entity.id
_entity.type
_entity.pdbx_description
1 polymer ?
#
loop_
_entity_poly.entity_id
_entity_poly.type
_entity_poly.pdbx_seq_one_letter_code
_entity_poly.pdbx_strand_id
1 'polypeptide(L)'
;MNKIVSIIIAGLLSVFSSAAFSQITITADDFLGSMGTTARYLDDQRQNIPVNVGSAGPNQMWDFSATTVPSPLVVEHYTVSPASTPYFSYFPNANLTRHFKIISDTSLQLYHYWEVIPTAVNFLGIASEVHLDTLDTTFIDYDTDSVPLPAMYGNSWTSVEADTFSIPGFMTIDVDSTVTTIDAWGTLQLSSGNY
;
A
#
# COMPACT_ATOMS: atom_id res chain seq x y z
N MET A 1 49.04 32.51 12.87
CA MET A 1 48.66 31.09 12.71
C MET A 1 47.14 30.84 12.81
N ASN A 2 46.35 31.68 13.48
CA ASN A 2 44.95 31.36 13.79
C ASN A 2 43.93 31.56 12.65
N LYS A 3 44.21 32.44 11.66
CA LYS A 3 43.24 32.73 10.57
C LYS A 3 43.16 31.63 9.51
N ILE A 4 44.25 30.92 9.26
CA ILE A 4 44.31 29.83 8.26
C ILE A 4 43.56 28.59 8.76
N VAL A 5 43.68 28.28 10.06
CA VAL A 5 42.97 27.15 10.69
C VAL A 5 41.45 27.39 10.68
N SER A 6 40.98 28.61 10.93
CA SER A 6 39.55 28.94 10.87
C SER A 6 38.94 28.84 9.47
N ILE A 7 39.70 29.17 8.41
CA ILE A 7 39.24 29.04 7.02
C ILE A 7 39.15 27.57 6.61
N ILE A 8 40.09 26.74 7.05
CA ILE A 8 40.07 25.29 6.76
C ILE A 8 38.89 24.60 7.47
N ILE A 9 38.61 24.96 8.73
CA ILE A 9 37.47 24.40 9.48
C ILE A 9 36.13 24.83 8.86
N ALA A 10 35.99 26.10 8.47
CA ALA A 10 34.78 26.60 7.79
C ALA A 10 34.57 25.93 6.42
N GLY A 11 35.65 25.72 5.66
CA GLY A 11 35.62 24.98 4.39
C GLY A 11 35.26 23.51 4.57
N LEU A 12 35.76 22.85 5.62
CA LEU A 12 35.39 21.46 5.93
C LEU A 12 33.91 21.34 6.31
N LEU A 13 33.38 22.25 7.13
CA LEU A 13 31.95 22.23 7.51
C LEU A 13 31.02 22.45 6.32
N SER A 14 31.42 23.23 5.31
CA SER A 14 30.60 23.48 4.11
C SER A 14 30.54 22.31 3.10
N VAL A 15 31.44 21.33 3.20
CA VAL A 15 31.45 20.15 2.30
C VAL A 15 30.55 19.02 2.83
N PHE A 16 30.22 19.04 4.12
CA PHE A 16 29.30 18.05 4.72
C PHE A 16 27.81 18.39 4.54
N SER A 17 27.46 19.56 4.01
CA SER A 17 26.06 20.01 3.91
C SER A 17 25.34 19.64 2.60
N SER A 18 25.99 19.00 1.63
CA SER A 18 25.43 18.85 0.27
C SER A 18 25.10 17.41 -0.17
N ALA A 19 24.98 16.46 0.76
CA ALA A 19 24.60 15.08 0.42
C ALA A 19 23.43 14.54 1.27
N ALA A 20 22.52 15.42 1.70
CA ALA A 20 21.20 14.98 2.16
C ALA A 20 20.39 14.56 0.93
N PHE A 21 20.54 13.30 0.51
CA PHE A 21 19.54 12.69 -0.36
C PHE A 21 18.23 12.70 0.43
N SER A 22 17.24 13.45 -0.06
CA SER A 22 15.89 13.44 0.50
C SER A 22 15.35 12.02 0.39
N GLN A 23 15.37 11.28 1.49
CA GLN A 23 14.79 9.95 1.58
C GLN A 23 13.27 10.06 1.40
N ILE A 24 12.67 9.13 0.66
CA ILE A 24 11.21 9.05 0.56
C ILE A 24 10.64 8.81 1.96
N THR A 25 9.70 9.66 2.33
CA THR A 25 8.93 9.56 3.57
C THR A 25 7.46 9.46 3.18
N ILE A 26 6.83 8.34 3.50
CA ILE A 26 5.39 8.16 3.30
C ILE A 26 4.70 8.50 4.61
N THR A 27 3.73 9.39 4.55
CA THR A 27 2.98 9.95 5.68
C THR A 27 1.48 9.72 5.51
N ALA A 28 0.70 10.03 6.55
CA ALA A 28 -0.76 9.94 6.49
C ALA A 28 -1.35 10.82 5.38
N ASP A 29 -0.74 11.98 5.11
CA ASP A 29 -1.20 12.91 4.09
C ASP A 29 -1.05 12.34 2.67
N ASP A 30 -0.05 11.48 2.43
CA ASP A 30 0.13 10.80 1.14
C ASP A 30 -1.02 9.83 0.84
N PHE A 31 -1.57 9.18 1.88
CA PHE A 31 -2.74 8.32 1.75
C PHE A 31 -4.03 9.14 1.62
N LEU A 32 -4.27 10.08 2.54
CA LEU A 32 -5.50 10.87 2.58
C LEU A 32 -5.62 11.82 1.39
N GLY A 33 -4.50 12.31 0.86
CA GLY A 33 -4.44 13.13 -0.35
C GLY A 33 -4.91 12.40 -1.61
N SER A 34 -5.00 11.07 -1.59
CA SER A 34 -5.53 10.28 -2.71
C SER A 34 -7.06 10.25 -2.79
N MET A 35 -7.77 10.89 -1.86
CA MET A 35 -9.24 10.94 -1.86
C MET A 35 -9.80 11.49 -3.18
N GLY A 36 -10.79 10.81 -3.75
CA GLY A 36 -11.42 11.18 -5.02
C GLY A 36 -10.62 10.77 -6.27
N THR A 37 -9.44 10.16 -6.12
CA THR A 37 -8.68 9.64 -7.25
C THR A 37 -9.24 8.31 -7.75
N THR A 38 -8.97 8.01 -9.02
CA THR A 38 -9.20 6.70 -9.63
C THR A 38 -7.89 6.18 -10.17
N ALA A 39 -7.49 5.00 -9.74
CA ALA A 39 -6.34 4.28 -10.28
C ALA A 39 -6.83 3.13 -11.14
N ARG A 40 -6.23 2.96 -12.32
CA ARG A 40 -6.56 1.89 -13.27
C ARG A 40 -5.40 0.92 -13.35
N TYR A 41 -5.68 -0.35 -13.09
CA TYR A 41 -4.71 -1.44 -13.08
C TYR A 41 -4.96 -2.39 -14.24
N LEU A 42 -3.87 -2.92 -14.80
CA LEU A 42 -3.86 -3.97 -15.80
C LEU A 42 -3.27 -5.21 -15.13
N ASP A 43 -4.14 -6.11 -14.69
CA ASP A 43 -3.72 -7.30 -13.95
C ASP A 43 -3.48 -8.49 -14.87
N ASP A 44 -2.42 -9.24 -14.60
CA ASP A 44 -2.06 -10.43 -15.36
C ASP A 44 -2.64 -11.68 -14.72
N GLN A 45 -3.56 -12.32 -15.42
CA GLN A 45 -4.26 -13.51 -14.91
C GLN A 45 -3.44 -14.81 -15.02
N ARG A 46 -2.20 -14.77 -15.53
CA ARG A 46 -1.34 -15.95 -15.70
C ARG A 46 -0.68 -16.41 -14.39
N GLN A 47 -0.75 -15.61 -13.32
CA GLN A 47 -0.27 -15.90 -11.96
C GLN A 47 1.21 -16.34 -11.82
N ASN A 48 2.02 -16.29 -12.87
CA ASN A 48 3.43 -16.69 -12.84
C ASN A 48 4.26 -15.90 -13.86
N ILE A 49 4.56 -14.65 -13.53
CA ILE A 49 5.56 -13.86 -14.26
C ILE A 49 6.76 -13.65 -13.34
N PRO A 50 7.96 -14.12 -13.72
CA PRO A 50 9.16 -13.78 -12.97
C PRO A 50 9.48 -12.29 -13.14
N VAL A 51 9.49 -11.55 -12.02
CA VAL A 51 9.88 -10.13 -11.97
C VAL A 51 11.21 -10.04 -11.24
N ASN A 52 12.22 -9.45 -11.88
CA ASN A 52 13.50 -9.16 -11.23
C ASN A 52 13.46 -7.73 -10.65
N VAL A 53 13.37 -7.62 -9.33
CA VAL A 53 13.35 -6.34 -8.61
C VAL A 53 14.75 -5.84 -8.22
N GLY A 54 15.82 -6.52 -8.66
CA GLY A 54 17.19 -6.11 -8.39
C GLY A 54 17.62 -6.34 -6.94
N SER A 55 18.58 -5.54 -6.47
CA SER A 55 19.11 -5.60 -5.11
C SER A 55 18.48 -4.53 -4.22
N ALA A 56 18.47 -4.78 -2.91
CA ALA A 56 18.12 -3.79 -1.90
C ALA A 56 19.03 -2.55 -2.00
N GLY A 57 18.49 -1.39 -1.61
CA GLY A 57 19.25 -0.14 -1.52
C GLY A 57 18.48 1.12 -1.93
N PRO A 58 19.06 2.30 -1.69
CA PRO A 58 18.45 3.57 -2.06
C PRO A 58 18.55 3.85 -3.56
N ASN A 59 17.66 4.70 -4.08
CA ASN A 59 17.65 5.21 -5.45
C ASN A 59 17.67 4.12 -6.55
N GLN A 60 16.90 3.04 -6.36
CA GLN A 60 16.75 2.01 -7.40
C GLN A 60 16.02 2.56 -8.63
N MET A 61 16.27 1.93 -9.78
CA MET A 61 15.49 2.16 -11.01
C MET A 61 14.92 0.82 -11.46
N TRP A 62 13.60 0.71 -11.41
CA TRP A 62 12.87 -0.48 -11.86
C TRP A 62 12.20 -0.17 -13.19
N ASP A 63 12.81 -0.61 -14.29
CA ASP A 63 12.31 -0.39 -15.65
C ASP A 63 11.50 -1.58 -16.15
N PHE A 64 10.19 -1.38 -16.22
CA PHE A 64 9.22 -2.28 -16.82
C PHE A 64 8.53 -1.65 -18.03
N SER A 65 9.13 -0.64 -18.66
CA SER A 65 8.55 0.04 -19.83
C SER A 65 8.33 -0.88 -21.03
N ALA A 66 9.12 -1.95 -21.13
CA ALA A 66 8.98 -2.98 -22.15
C ALA A 66 8.03 -4.13 -21.75
N THR A 67 7.57 -4.16 -20.49
CA THR A 67 6.67 -5.22 -20.02
C THR A 67 5.29 -5.05 -20.63
N THR A 68 4.77 -6.13 -21.22
CA THR A 68 3.40 -6.19 -21.74
C THR A 68 2.60 -7.22 -20.96
N VAL A 69 1.36 -6.86 -20.62
CA VAL A 69 0.38 -7.79 -20.03
C VAL A 69 -0.57 -8.21 -21.14
N PRO A 70 -0.45 -9.42 -21.71
CA PRO A 70 -1.34 -9.89 -22.75
C PRO A 70 -2.71 -10.20 -22.14
N SER A 71 -3.77 -9.62 -22.72
CA SER A 71 -5.16 -9.78 -22.26
C SER A 71 -5.35 -9.45 -20.77
N PRO A 72 -5.04 -8.22 -20.32
CA PRO A 72 -5.12 -7.87 -18.91
C PRO A 72 -6.57 -7.87 -18.43
N LEU A 73 -6.78 -8.30 -17.19
CA LEU A 73 -7.99 -7.93 -16.46
C LEU A 73 -7.88 -6.46 -16.08
N VAL A 74 -8.87 -5.66 -16.46
CA VAL A 74 -8.85 -4.23 -16.16
C VAL A 74 -9.64 -4.00 -14.87
N VAL A 75 -8.95 -3.47 -13.86
CA VAL A 75 -9.52 -3.17 -12.55
C VAL A 75 -9.38 -1.67 -12.28
N GLU A 76 -10.44 -1.05 -11.78
CA GLU A 76 -10.43 0.34 -11.33
C GLU A 76 -10.59 0.39 -9.82
N HIS A 77 -9.71 1.15 -9.17
CA HIS A 77 -9.75 1.43 -7.73
C HIS A 77 -10.16 2.89 -7.55
N TYR A 78 -11.33 3.09 -6.98
CA TYR A 78 -11.84 4.41 -6.64
C TYR A 78 -11.55 4.68 -5.17
N THR A 79 -10.80 5.74 -4.89
CA THR A 79 -10.61 6.19 -3.51
C THR A 79 -11.76 7.10 -3.14
N VAL A 80 -12.62 6.65 -2.23
CA VAL A 80 -13.89 7.31 -1.87
C VAL A 80 -13.99 7.53 -0.36
N SER A 81 -14.87 8.46 0.03
CA SER A 81 -15.19 8.66 1.44
C SER A 81 -15.90 7.42 1.99
N PRO A 82 -15.51 6.88 3.15
CA PRO A 82 -16.19 5.75 3.76
C PRO A 82 -17.68 6.00 3.95
N ALA A 83 -18.07 7.21 4.38
CA ALA A 83 -19.47 7.57 4.57
C ALA A 83 -20.33 7.56 3.28
N SER A 84 -19.70 7.48 2.09
CA SER A 84 -20.41 7.35 0.82
C SER A 84 -20.73 5.91 0.44
N THR A 85 -20.23 4.93 1.20
CA THR A 85 -20.44 3.50 0.91
C THR A 85 -21.58 2.91 1.74
N PRO A 86 -22.21 1.81 1.29
CA PRO A 86 -23.26 1.14 2.05
C PRO A 86 -22.78 0.52 3.38
N TYR A 87 -21.47 0.29 3.51
CA TYR A 87 -20.89 -0.53 4.59
C TYR A 87 -20.16 0.26 5.67
N PHE A 88 -20.22 1.59 5.62
CA PHE A 88 -19.58 2.44 6.64
C PHE A 88 -19.96 2.06 8.08
N SER A 89 -21.20 1.63 8.29
CA SER A 89 -21.69 1.24 9.62
C SER A 89 -20.93 0.06 10.25
N TYR A 90 -20.29 -0.79 9.45
CA TYR A 90 -19.44 -1.88 9.92
C TYR A 90 -18.01 -1.42 10.27
N PHE A 91 -17.55 -0.31 9.67
CA PHE A 91 -16.20 0.22 9.83
C PHE A 91 -16.24 1.71 10.26
N PRO A 92 -16.81 2.04 11.43
CA PRO A 92 -17.09 3.43 11.80
C PRO A 92 -15.85 4.32 11.99
N ASN A 93 -14.68 3.71 12.19
CA ASN A 93 -13.41 4.43 12.33
C ASN A 93 -12.72 4.68 10.99
N ALA A 94 -13.24 4.13 9.88
CA ALA A 94 -12.64 4.31 8.57
C ALA A 94 -12.66 5.80 8.16
N ASN A 95 -11.55 6.28 7.62
CA ASN A 95 -11.45 7.60 6.99
C ASN A 95 -10.95 7.54 5.53
N LEU A 96 -10.65 6.34 5.04
CA LEU A 96 -10.29 6.07 3.65
C LEU A 96 -10.94 4.76 3.20
N THR A 97 -11.58 4.76 2.03
CA THR A 97 -12.11 3.55 1.41
C THR A 97 -11.63 3.46 -0.04
N ARG A 98 -11.27 2.26 -0.48
CA ARG A 98 -11.02 1.94 -1.89
C ARG A 98 -12.06 0.96 -2.35
N HIS A 99 -12.80 1.36 -3.38
CA HIS A 99 -13.77 0.53 -4.06
C HIS A 99 -13.11 -0.05 -5.31
N PHE A 100 -13.05 -1.38 -5.39
CA PHE A 100 -12.46 -2.13 -6.48
C PHE A 100 -13.56 -2.63 -7.41
N LYS A 101 -13.42 -2.32 -8.69
CA LYS A 101 -14.35 -2.75 -9.73
C LYS A 101 -13.61 -3.38 -10.90
N ILE A 102 -14.00 -4.60 -11.23
CA ILE A 102 -13.58 -5.24 -12.47
C ILE A 102 -14.45 -4.67 -13.60
N ILE A 103 -13.84 -4.04 -14.61
CA ILE A 103 -14.63 -3.32 -15.64
C ILE A 103 -15.51 -4.29 -16.44
N SER A 104 -15.01 -5.50 -16.70
CA SER A 104 -15.71 -6.52 -17.49
C SER A 104 -16.74 -7.30 -16.69
N ASP A 105 -16.76 -7.20 -15.36
CA ASP A 105 -17.57 -8.04 -14.49
C ASP A 105 -18.02 -7.27 -13.24
N THR A 106 -19.31 -7.03 -13.12
CA THR A 106 -19.92 -6.34 -11.97
C THR A 106 -20.49 -7.31 -10.94
N SER A 107 -20.27 -8.62 -11.09
CA SER A 107 -20.75 -9.62 -10.14
C SER A 107 -20.00 -9.59 -8.81
N LEU A 108 -18.80 -8.98 -8.78
CA LEU A 108 -18.02 -8.79 -7.57
C LEU A 108 -17.65 -7.31 -7.39
N GLN A 109 -17.96 -6.74 -6.23
CA GLN A 109 -17.48 -5.44 -5.81
C GLN A 109 -16.80 -5.58 -4.44
N LEU A 110 -15.62 -4.98 -4.29
CA LEU A 110 -14.86 -5.03 -3.04
C LEU A 110 -14.66 -3.61 -2.51
N TYR A 111 -14.85 -3.44 -1.21
CA TYR A 111 -14.61 -2.19 -0.51
C TYR A 111 -13.64 -2.46 0.62
N HIS A 112 -12.44 -1.91 0.52
CA HIS A 112 -11.45 -2.00 1.58
C HIS A 112 -11.51 -0.74 2.44
N TYR A 113 -11.53 -0.91 3.75
CA TYR A 113 -11.66 0.19 4.71
C TYR A 113 -10.38 0.35 5.51
N TRP A 114 -9.89 1.59 5.60
CA TRP A 114 -8.73 1.93 6.39
C TRP A 114 -9.01 3.09 7.34
N GLU A 115 -8.37 3.04 8.50
CA GLU A 115 -8.16 4.19 9.37
C GLU A 115 -6.71 4.66 9.19
N VAL A 116 -6.56 5.84 8.60
CA VAL A 116 -5.27 6.50 8.42
C VAL A 116 -5.11 7.57 9.50
N ILE A 117 -4.15 7.38 10.39
CA ILE A 117 -3.78 8.34 11.43
C ILE A 117 -2.30 8.74 11.26
N PRO A 118 -1.84 9.84 11.88
CA PRO A 118 -0.46 10.32 11.67
C PRO A 118 0.64 9.29 11.95
N THR A 119 0.35 8.27 12.79
CA THR A 119 1.30 7.25 13.23
C THR A 119 1.10 5.88 12.59
N ALA A 120 0.03 5.65 11.84
CA ALA A 120 -0.28 4.34 11.27
C ALA A 120 -1.34 4.39 10.14
N VAL A 121 -1.28 3.40 9.26
CA VAL A 121 -2.39 2.99 8.39
C VAL A 121 -2.90 1.67 8.91
N ASN A 122 -4.11 1.68 9.49
CA ASN A 122 -4.77 0.49 9.99
C ASN A 122 -5.75 0.00 8.92
N PHE A 123 -5.60 -1.25 8.50
CA PHE A 123 -6.60 -1.94 7.72
C PHE A 123 -7.69 -2.46 8.66
N LEU A 124 -8.94 -2.08 8.39
CA LEU A 124 -10.07 -2.43 9.23
C LEU A 124 -10.83 -3.64 8.71
N GLY A 125 -10.67 -3.94 7.41
CA GLY A 125 -11.29 -5.08 6.76
C GLY A 125 -11.91 -4.75 5.40
N ILE A 126 -12.74 -5.70 4.94
CA ILE A 126 -13.29 -5.74 3.58
C ILE A 126 -14.81 -5.94 3.66
N ALA A 127 -15.54 -5.22 2.81
CA ALA A 127 -16.90 -5.60 2.44
C ALA A 127 -16.91 -6.06 0.97
N SER A 128 -17.45 -7.25 0.73
CA SER A 128 -17.52 -7.88 -0.59
C SER A 128 -18.97 -8.12 -0.98
N GLU A 129 -19.40 -7.55 -2.09
CA GLU A 129 -20.70 -7.81 -2.72
C GLU A 129 -20.53 -8.88 -3.79
N VAL A 130 -21.34 -9.93 -3.73
CA VAL A 130 -21.38 -10.99 -4.73
C VAL A 130 -22.79 -11.05 -5.32
N HIS A 131 -22.91 -10.80 -6.62
CA HIS A 131 -24.16 -10.83 -7.39
C HIS A 131 -24.03 -11.83 -8.55
N LEU A 132 -24.31 -13.09 -8.25
CA LEU A 132 -24.39 -14.19 -9.21
C LEU A 132 -25.86 -14.61 -9.40
N ASP A 133 -26.19 -15.26 -10.52
CA ASP A 133 -27.55 -15.70 -10.84
C ASP A 133 -28.23 -16.51 -9.72
N THR A 134 -27.43 -17.21 -8.91
CA THR A 134 -27.90 -18.09 -7.83
C THR A 134 -27.53 -17.60 -6.43
N LEU A 135 -26.76 -16.52 -6.31
CA LEU A 135 -26.23 -16.04 -5.04
C LEU A 135 -26.10 -14.52 -5.07
N ASP A 136 -26.92 -13.84 -4.28
CA ASP A 136 -26.83 -12.42 -4.00
C ASP A 136 -26.54 -12.25 -2.50
N THR A 137 -25.31 -11.90 -2.15
CA THR A 137 -24.85 -11.87 -0.77
C THR A 137 -23.75 -10.84 -0.55
N THR A 138 -23.60 -10.43 0.72
CA THR A 138 -22.48 -9.60 1.16
C THR A 138 -21.67 -10.37 2.21
N PHE A 139 -20.35 -10.30 2.10
CA PHE A 139 -19.42 -10.75 3.13
C PHE A 139 -18.76 -9.54 3.78
N ILE A 140 -18.69 -9.55 5.11
CA ILE A 140 -17.96 -8.56 5.90
C ILE A 140 -16.84 -9.30 6.60
N ASP A 141 -15.61 -8.90 6.31
CA ASP A 141 -14.41 -9.42 6.92
C ASP A 141 -13.72 -8.30 7.70
N TYR A 142 -13.20 -8.64 8.88
CA TYR A 142 -12.53 -7.69 9.76
C TYR A 142 -11.06 -8.05 9.85
N ASP A 143 -10.22 -7.04 9.79
CA ASP A 143 -8.78 -7.19 9.86
C ASP A 143 -8.22 -6.19 10.89
N THR A 144 -7.01 -6.46 11.37
CA THR A 144 -6.29 -5.62 12.34
C THR A 144 -4.89 -5.26 11.87
N ASP A 145 -4.57 -5.49 10.60
CA ASP A 145 -3.29 -5.14 10.01
C ASP A 145 -2.96 -3.66 10.13
N SER A 146 -1.70 -3.36 10.46
CA SER A 146 -1.25 -1.99 10.69
C SER A 146 0.14 -1.75 10.13
N VAL A 147 0.28 -0.70 9.31
CA VAL A 147 1.56 -0.21 8.81
C VAL A 147 1.94 1.06 9.58
N PRO A 148 3.08 1.09 10.29
CA PRO A 148 3.49 2.27 11.04
C PRO A 148 3.90 3.43 10.10
N LEU A 149 3.54 4.64 10.51
CA LEU A 149 3.88 5.89 9.82
C LEU A 149 4.72 6.82 10.73
N PRO A 150 5.58 7.68 10.14
CA PRO A 150 5.92 7.70 8.72
C PRO A 150 6.74 6.47 8.30
N ALA A 151 6.45 5.94 7.12
CA ALA A 151 7.19 4.82 6.54
C ALA A 151 8.39 5.34 5.75
N MET A 152 9.58 4.88 6.11
CA MET A 152 10.85 5.31 5.52
C MET A 152 11.76 4.10 5.28
N TYR A 153 12.65 4.20 4.29
CA TYR A 153 13.73 3.22 4.10
C TYR A 153 14.51 2.91 5.40
N GLY A 154 14.72 1.63 5.67
CA GLY A 154 15.32 1.11 6.90
C GLY A 154 14.33 0.89 8.05
N ASN A 155 13.08 1.36 7.96
CA ASN A 155 12.06 1.00 8.94
C ASN A 155 11.76 -0.50 8.86
N SER A 156 11.50 -1.09 10.02
CA SER A 156 11.04 -2.46 10.16
C SER A 156 10.02 -2.55 11.27
N TRP A 157 9.04 -3.45 11.11
CA TRP A 157 8.03 -3.75 12.12
C TRP A 157 7.60 -5.21 12.02
N THR A 158 6.86 -5.64 13.03
CA THR A 158 6.27 -6.97 13.08
C THR A 158 4.76 -6.83 13.19
N SER A 159 4.03 -7.43 12.26
CA SER A 159 2.59 -7.65 12.36
C SER A 159 2.35 -9.01 12.98
N VAL A 160 1.30 -9.12 13.79
CA VAL A 160 0.81 -10.39 14.34
C VAL A 160 -0.67 -10.46 14.04
N GLU A 161 -1.06 -11.47 13.29
CA GLU A 161 -2.42 -11.69 12.84
C GLU A 161 -2.97 -12.96 13.50
N ALA A 162 -4.27 -12.97 13.78
CA ALA A 162 -4.93 -14.12 14.37
C ALA A 162 -6.29 -14.37 13.72
N ASP A 163 -6.37 -15.43 12.92
CA ASP A 163 -7.58 -15.83 12.21
C ASP A 163 -8.35 -16.86 13.00
N THR A 164 -9.60 -16.56 13.33
CA THR A 164 -10.49 -17.50 14.00
C THR A 164 -11.55 -18.03 13.05
N PHE A 165 -11.47 -19.31 12.73
CA PHE A 165 -12.55 -20.02 12.04
C PHE A 165 -13.35 -20.86 13.04
N SER A 166 -14.66 -20.67 13.09
CA SER A 166 -15.53 -21.46 13.97
C SER A 166 -16.82 -21.91 13.28
N ILE A 167 -17.16 -23.18 13.54
CA ILE A 167 -18.47 -23.77 13.27
C ILE A 167 -18.96 -24.46 14.56
N PRO A 168 -20.26 -24.77 14.72
CA PRO A 168 -20.74 -25.44 15.92
C PRO A 168 -19.95 -26.73 16.23
N GLY A 169 -19.27 -26.76 17.38
CA GLY A 169 -18.47 -27.91 17.83
C GLY A 169 -17.02 -27.94 17.34
N PHE A 170 -16.57 -26.93 16.57
CA PHE A 170 -15.19 -26.85 16.07
C PHE A 170 -14.72 -25.40 15.99
N MET A 171 -13.49 -25.16 16.43
CA MET A 171 -12.83 -23.85 16.35
C MET A 171 -11.36 -24.08 16.02
N THR A 172 -10.87 -23.33 15.03
CA THR A 172 -9.45 -23.17 14.75
C THR A 172 -9.10 -21.72 14.98
N ILE A 173 -7.95 -21.50 15.62
CA ILE A 173 -7.30 -20.20 15.71
C ILE A 173 -5.94 -20.39 15.04
N ASP A 174 -5.71 -19.70 13.94
CA ASP A 174 -4.39 -19.57 13.32
C ASP A 174 -3.75 -18.27 13.83
N VAL A 175 -2.45 -18.28 14.05
CA VAL A 175 -1.70 -17.10 14.50
C VAL A 175 -0.40 -17.07 13.73
N ASP A 176 -0.22 -16.01 12.94
CA ASP A 176 1.00 -15.77 12.19
C ASP A 176 1.65 -14.45 12.62
N SER A 177 2.95 -14.34 12.34
CA SER A 177 3.69 -13.11 12.53
C SER A 177 4.57 -12.82 11.33
N THR A 178 4.42 -11.62 10.78
CA THR A 178 5.18 -11.16 9.62
C THR A 178 6.16 -10.07 10.04
N VAL A 179 7.43 -10.22 9.67
CA VAL A 179 8.43 -9.15 9.83
C VAL A 179 8.59 -8.44 8.50
N THR A 180 8.25 -7.16 8.46
CA THR A 180 8.40 -6.31 7.28
C THR A 180 9.59 -5.39 7.44
N THR A 181 10.34 -5.17 6.35
CA THR A 181 11.44 -4.21 6.28
C THR A 181 11.38 -3.45 4.97
N ILE A 182 11.54 -2.12 5.00
CA ILE A 182 11.66 -1.30 3.79
C ILE A 182 13.13 -1.22 3.43
N ASP A 183 13.60 -2.09 2.54
CA ASP A 183 15.01 -2.28 2.21
C ASP A 183 15.42 -1.69 0.85
N ALA A 184 14.50 -1.04 0.13
CA ALA A 184 14.78 -0.31 -1.09
C ALA A 184 13.80 0.86 -1.29
N TRP A 185 14.24 1.87 -2.06
CA TRP A 185 13.37 2.90 -2.61
C TRP A 185 13.93 3.39 -3.94
N GLY A 186 13.09 3.87 -4.84
CA GLY A 186 13.51 4.15 -6.21
C GLY A 186 12.39 4.67 -7.11
N THR A 187 12.68 4.75 -8.41
CA THR A 187 11.74 5.15 -9.45
C THR A 187 11.27 3.92 -10.23
N LEU A 188 9.95 3.83 -10.42
CA LEU A 188 9.31 2.83 -11.26
C LEU A 188 9.06 3.41 -12.65
N GLN A 189 9.72 2.88 -13.67
CA GLN A 189 9.51 3.26 -15.06
C GLN A 189 8.59 2.24 -15.73
N LEU A 190 7.37 2.69 -16.06
CA LEU A 190 6.37 1.91 -16.79
C LEU A 190 6.19 2.48 -18.20
N SER A 191 5.51 1.72 -19.06
CA SER A 191 5.12 2.22 -20.40
C SER A 191 4.20 3.44 -20.33
N SER A 192 3.50 3.63 -19.20
CA SER A 192 2.65 4.79 -18.93
C SER A 192 3.39 6.00 -18.36
N GLY A 193 4.64 5.86 -17.92
CA GLY A 193 5.43 6.96 -17.33
C GLY A 193 6.32 6.53 -16.17
N ASN A 194 6.93 7.52 -15.51
CA ASN A 194 7.76 7.33 -14.32
C ASN A 194 6.98 7.69 -13.07
N TYR A 195 7.11 6.88 -12.02
CA TYR A 195 6.44 7.02 -10.73
C TYR A 195 7.44 6.85 -9.58
#